data_AF-A0A2E7MZH2-F1
#
_entry.id   AF-A0A2E7MZH2-F1
#
_cell.length_a   1.000
_cell.length_b   1.000
_cell.length_c   1.000
_cell.angle_alpha   90.00
_cell.angle_beta   90.00
_cell.angle_gamma   90.00
#
_symmetry.space_group_name_H-M   'P 1'
#
loop_
_entity.id
_entity.type
_entity.pdbx_description
1 polymer ?
#
loop_
_entity_poly.entity_id
_entity_poly.type
_entity_poly.pdbx_seq_one_letter_code
_entity_poly.pdbx_strand_id
1 'polypeptide(L)'
;MDQNSGYEKKDIPVKPVLIGGVLFIITVLGTIYLLYEYYIRVLDDTTYEFKLSKRSTNLEELKKFEQENLNSYKSKDGDDDVYQIPIERSKEILLNEKK
;
A
#
# COMPACT_ATOMS: atom_id res chain seq x y z
N MET A 1 -51.14 -48.68 21.03
CA MET A 1 -50.29 -48.31 22.18
C MET A 1 -49.28 -47.32 21.66
N ASP A 2 -49.58 -46.04 21.81
CA ASP A 2 -48.82 -44.95 21.20
C ASP A 2 -47.56 -44.70 22.01
N GLN A 3 -46.41 -45.11 21.46
CA GLN A 3 -45.09 -44.79 22.00
C GLN A 3 -44.75 -43.35 21.63
N ASN A 4 -45.31 -42.39 22.36
CA ASN A 4 -44.80 -41.02 22.36
C ASN A 4 -43.51 -40.99 23.18
N SER A 5 -42.39 -41.30 22.51
CA SER A 5 -41.05 -40.91 22.94
C SER A 5 -40.94 -39.38 22.84
N GLY A 6 -41.57 -38.70 23.79
CA GLY A 6 -41.51 -37.26 23.92
C GLY A 6 -40.12 -36.89 24.41
N TYR A 7 -39.34 -36.19 23.58
CA TYR A 7 -38.11 -35.55 24.01
C TYR A 7 -38.41 -34.69 25.24
N GLU A 8 -37.79 -35.05 26.37
CA GLU A 8 -37.81 -34.23 27.56
C GLU A 8 -37.09 -32.92 27.21
N LYS A 9 -37.86 -31.85 26.98
CA LYS A 9 -37.31 -30.51 26.79
C LYS A 9 -36.78 -30.07 28.15
N LYS A 10 -35.52 -30.41 28.43
CA LYS A 10 -34.82 -29.89 29.61
C LYS A 10 -34.68 -28.38 29.42
N ASP A 11 -35.46 -27.62 30.18
CA ASP A 11 -35.38 -26.17 30.18
C ASP A 11 -33.96 -25.74 30.54
N ILE A 12 -33.29 -25.11 29.59
CA ILE A 12 -31.93 -24.61 29.78
C ILE A 12 -32.03 -23.40 30.71
N PRO A 13 -31.23 -23.32 31.79
CA PRO A 13 -31.24 -22.15 32.64
C PRO A 13 -30.78 -20.93 31.83
N VAL A 14 -31.70 -19.98 31.60
CA VAL A 14 -31.47 -18.81 30.73
C VAL A 14 -30.40 -17.85 31.26
N LYS A 15 -30.24 -17.77 32.59
CA LYS A 15 -29.31 -16.86 33.26
C LYS A 15 -27.84 -17.15 32.91
N PRO A 16 -27.30 -18.37 33.08
CA PRO A 16 -25.93 -18.67 32.69
C PRO A 16 -25.68 -18.56 31.18
N VAL A 17 -26.68 -18.89 30.34
CA VAL A 17 -26.56 -18.77 28.88
C VAL A 17 -26.42 -17.32 28.46
N LEU A 18 -27.21 -16.41 29.04
CA LEU A 18 -27.09 -14.98 28.78
C LEU A 18 -25.72 -14.42 29.20
N ILE A 19 -25.23 -14.82 30.37
CA ILE A 19 -23.91 -14.39 30.85
C ILE A 19 -22.80 -14.90 29.93
N GLY A 20 -22.86 -16.17 29.52
CA GLY A 20 -21.92 -16.76 28.58
C GLY A 20 -21.96 -16.09 27.20
N GLY A 21 -23.15 -15.77 26.71
CA GLY A 21 -23.35 -15.06 25.44
C GLY A 21 -22.76 -13.64 25.46
N VAL A 22 -22.98 -12.89 26.54
CA VAL A 22 -22.39 -11.54 26.70
C VAL A 22 -20.86 -11.62 26.76
N LEU A 23 -20.31 -12.57 27.52
CA LEU A 23 -18.86 -12.79 27.58
C LEU A 23 -18.29 -13.13 26.19
N PHE A 24 -18.95 -14.01 25.44
CA PHE A 24 -18.53 -14.37 24.10
C PHE A 24 -18.48 -13.15 23.16
N ILE A 25 -19.52 -12.31 23.18
CA ILE A 25 -19.56 -11.08 22.37
C ILE A 25 -18.39 -10.16 22.73
N ILE A 26 -18.12 -9.95 24.02
CA ILE A 26 -17.00 -9.12 24.49
C ILE A 26 -15.67 -9.69 24.01
N THR A 27 -15.48 -11.02 24.11
CA THR A 27 -14.25 -11.67 23.62
C THR A 27 -14.08 -11.48 22.11
N VAL A 28 -15.13 -11.67 21.32
CA VAL A 28 -15.09 -11.47 19.85
C VAL A 28 -14.77 -10.02 19.49
N LEU A 29 -15.37 -9.05 20.19
CA LEU A 29 -15.05 -7.64 19.96
C LEU A 29 -13.60 -7.32 20.33
N GLY A 30 -13.11 -7.87 21.45
CA GLY A 30 -11.72 -7.73 21.88
C GLY A 30 -10.73 -8.32 20.87
N THR A 31 -11.02 -9.51 20.32
CA THR A 31 -10.15 -10.13 19.31
C THR A 31 -10.15 -9.33 18.01
N ILE A 32 -11.31 -8.83 17.55
CA ILE A 32 -11.39 -7.95 16.36
C ILE A 32 -10.55 -6.68 16.59
N TYR A 33 -10.66 -6.06 17.76
CA TYR A 33 -9.90 -4.86 18.09
C TYR A 33 -8.38 -5.13 18.08
N LEU A 34 -7.93 -6.22 18.70
CA LEU A 34 -6.52 -6.62 18.68
C LEU A 34 -6.03 -6.91 17.26
N LEU A 35 -6.84 -7.57 16.44
CA LEU A 35 -6.50 -7.87 15.05
C LEU A 35 -6.37 -6.58 14.22
N TYR A 36 -7.25 -5.60 14.46
CA TYR A 36 -7.19 -4.30 13.82
C TYR A 36 -5.92 -3.53 14.23
N GLU A 37 -5.60 -3.47 15.52
CA GLU A 37 -4.37 -2.82 16.00
C GLU A 37 -3.11 -3.48 15.41
N TYR A 38 -3.08 -4.82 15.38
CA TYR A 38 -2.01 -5.58 14.75
C TYR A 38 -1.91 -5.28 13.25
N TYR A 39 -3.04 -5.25 12.54
CA TYR A 39 -3.09 -4.92 11.11
C TYR A 39 -2.52 -3.52 10.84
N ILE A 40 -2.95 -2.50 11.59
CA ILE A 40 -2.44 -1.14 11.41
C ILE A 40 -0.94 -1.07 11.72
N ARG A 41 -0.46 -1.74 12.78
CA ARG A 41 0.96 -1.67 13.16
C ARG A 41 1.88 -2.44 12.21
N VAL A 42 1.47 -3.60 11.70
CA VAL A 42 2.35 -4.51 10.96
C VAL A 42 2.14 -4.42 9.45
N LEU A 43 0.90 -4.25 9.00
CA LEU A 43 0.64 -4.20 7.56
C LEU A 43 1.02 -2.86 6.94
N ASP A 44 0.95 -1.76 7.68
CA ASP A 44 1.27 -0.45 7.10
C ASP A 44 2.76 -0.35 6.72
N ASP A 45 3.66 -0.80 7.62
CA ASP A 45 5.09 -0.88 7.35
C ASP A 45 5.40 -1.82 6.17
N THR A 46 4.80 -3.01 6.15
CA THR A 46 5.08 -3.99 5.08
C THR A 46 4.49 -3.59 3.74
N THR A 47 3.34 -2.92 3.70
CA THR A 47 2.72 -2.48 2.44
C THR A 47 3.41 -1.23 1.90
N TYR A 48 3.88 -0.34 2.77
CA TYR A 48 4.67 0.82 2.40
C TYR A 48 6.02 0.41 1.81
N GLU A 49 6.75 -0.48 2.49
CA GLU A 49 8.01 -1.06 2.01
C GLU A 49 7.82 -1.88 0.72
N PHE A 50 6.76 -2.68 0.62
CA PHE A 50 6.45 -3.46 -0.59
C PHE A 50 6.11 -2.55 -1.78
N LYS A 51 5.36 -1.46 -1.57
CA LYS A 51 5.04 -0.50 -2.63
C LYS A 51 6.25 0.32 -3.07
N LEU A 52 7.15 0.69 -2.15
CA LEU A 52 8.40 1.38 -2.49
C LEU A 52 9.39 0.43 -3.20
N SER A 53 9.55 -0.80 -2.71
CA SER A 53 10.49 -1.79 -3.26
C SER A 53 10.04 -2.35 -4.61
N LYS A 54 8.74 -2.31 -4.93
CA LYS A 54 8.21 -2.66 -6.25
C LYS A 54 8.40 -1.56 -7.30
N ARG A 55 9.31 -0.60 -7.07
CA ARG A 55 9.88 0.18 -8.17
C ARG A 55 10.58 -0.81 -9.10
N SER A 56 10.06 -0.99 -10.30
CA SER A 56 10.70 -1.83 -11.30
C SER A 56 12.13 -1.34 -11.52
N THR A 57 13.11 -2.24 -11.38
CA THR A 57 14.52 -1.96 -11.65
C THR A 57 14.68 -1.35 -13.05
N ASN A 58 13.92 -1.84 -14.02
CA ASN A 58 13.86 -1.28 -15.38
C ASN A 58 13.40 0.18 -15.40
N LEU A 59 12.42 0.57 -14.58
CA LEU A 59 11.95 1.97 -14.51
C LEU A 59 12.95 2.87 -13.79
N GLU A 60 13.66 2.35 -12.79
CA GLU A 60 14.74 3.10 -12.13
C GLU A 60 15.93 3.31 -13.07
N GLU A 61 16.31 2.28 -13.83
CA GLU A 61 17.34 2.36 -14.87
C GLU A 61 16.92 3.29 -16.02
N LEU A 62 15.67 3.21 -16.51
CA LEU A 62 15.16 4.16 -17.49
C LEU A 62 15.22 5.59 -16.98
N LYS A 63 14.82 5.81 -15.72
CA LYS A 63 14.85 7.14 -15.10
C LYS A 63 16.28 7.66 -14.97
N LYS A 64 17.24 6.81 -14.58
CA LYS A 64 18.66 7.18 -14.52
C LYS A 64 19.19 7.52 -15.92
N PHE A 65 18.88 6.69 -16.92
CA PHE A 65 19.26 6.92 -18.31
C PHE A 65 18.67 8.22 -18.85
N GLU A 66 17.38 8.48 -18.62
CA GLU A 66 16.72 9.72 -19.02
C GLU A 66 17.35 10.94 -18.35
N GLN A 67 17.60 10.86 -17.04
CA GLN A 67 18.19 11.95 -16.28
C GLN A 67 19.63 12.24 -16.72
N GLU A 68 20.42 11.21 -17.02
CA GLU A 68 21.76 11.38 -17.58
C GLU A 68 21.70 11.96 -19.00
N ASN A 69 20.79 11.47 -19.84
CA ASN A 69 20.69 11.90 -21.23
C ASN A 69 20.19 13.34 -21.36
N LEU A 70 19.25 13.78 -20.53
CA LEU A 70 18.67 15.13 -20.59
C LEU A 70 19.56 16.21 -19.96
N ASN A 71 20.43 15.84 -19.01
CA ASN A 71 21.26 16.79 -18.27
C ASN A 71 22.74 16.81 -18.70
N SER A 72 23.10 16.05 -19.73
CA SER A 72 24.46 16.04 -20.28
C SER A 72 24.57 16.87 -21.56
N TYR A 73 25.78 17.37 -21.82
CA TYR A 73 26.13 17.93 -23.11
C TYR A 73 26.50 16.80 -24.05
N LYS A 74 25.84 16.71 -25.21
CA LYS A 74 26.10 15.68 -26.22
C LYS A 74 26.01 16.28 -27.62
N SER A 75 26.81 15.77 -28.55
CA SER A 75 26.58 16.04 -29.97
C SER A 75 25.37 15.24 -30.43
N LYS A 76 24.45 15.85 -31.19
CA LYS A 76 23.28 15.13 -31.70
C LYS A 76 23.71 14.37 -32.96
N ASP A 77 23.46 13.06 -33.01
CA ASP A 77 23.91 12.21 -34.12
C ASP A 77 23.42 12.73 -35.48
N GLY A 78 24.38 13.10 -36.35
CA GLY A 78 24.14 13.34 -37.77
C GLY A 78 24.42 14.75 -38.29
N ASP A 79 24.55 15.77 -37.42
CA ASP A 79 24.91 17.13 -37.82
C ASP A 79 26.06 17.64 -36.95
N ASP A 80 27.21 17.90 -37.55
CA ASP A 80 28.47 18.30 -36.88
C ASP A 80 28.38 19.64 -36.12
N ASP A 81 27.26 20.37 -36.24
CA ASP A 81 27.08 21.72 -35.71
C ASP A 81 25.90 21.86 -34.73
N VAL A 82 25.25 20.75 -34.33
CA VAL A 82 24.09 20.78 -33.43
C VAL A 82 24.39 20.07 -32.11
N TYR A 83 24.56 20.87 -31.06
CA TYR A 83 24.83 20.38 -29.70
C TYR A 83 23.57 20.35 -28.84
N GLN A 84 23.40 19.25 -28.10
CA GLN A 84 22.47 19.17 -26.99
C GLN A 84 23.09 19.85 -25.77
N ILE A 85 22.33 20.77 -25.17
CA ILE A 85 22.67 21.43 -23.91
C ILE A 85 21.72 20.94 -22.79
N PRO A 86 22.17 20.95 -21.52
CA PRO A 86 21.31 20.60 -20.38
C PRO A 86 20.09 21.51 -20.26
N ILE A 87 18.99 20.95 -19.77
CA ILE A 87 17.71 21.66 -19.65
C ILE A 87 17.83 22.94 -18.80
N GLU A 88 18.56 22.89 -17.69
CA GLU A 88 18.73 24.06 -16.82
C GLU A 88 19.43 25.23 -17.55
N ARG A 89 20.48 24.93 -18.32
CA ARG A 89 21.21 25.93 -19.11
C ARG A 89 20.37 26.47 -20.25
N SER A 90 19.56 25.60 -20.87
CA SER A 90 18.58 26.01 -21.89
C SER A 90 17.59 27.02 -21.31
N LYS A 91 17.09 26.77 -20.10
CA LYS A 91 16.13 27.63 -19.41
C LYS A 91 16.74 28.98 -19.05
N GLU A 92 17.99 29.01 -18.56
CA GLU A 92 18.74 30.24 -18.27
C GLU A 92 18.90 31.13 -19.51
N ILE A 93 19.30 30.54 -20.65
CA ILE A 93 19.47 31.27 -21.91
C ILE A 93 18.14 31.89 -22.36
N LEU A 94 17.06 31.10 -22.37
CA LEU A 94 15.73 31.57 -22.73
C LEU A 94 15.20 32.69 -21.82
N LEU A 95 15.57 32.68 -20.53
CA LEU A 95 15.19 33.74 -19.60
C LEU A 95 16.00 35.03 -19.85
N ASN A 96 17.27 34.91 -20.19
CA ASN A 96 18.16 36.04 -20.47
C ASN A 96 17.88 36.69 -21.83
N GLU A 97 17.46 35.92 -22.85
CA GLU A 97 17.07 36.45 -24.16
C GLU A 97 15.75 37.24 -24.12
N LYS A 98 14.91 37.03 -23.10
CA LYS A 98 13.64 37.76 -22.91
C LYS A 98 13.78 39.05 -22.11
N LYS A 99 15.00 39.42 -21.69
CA LYS A 99 15.32 40.68 -21.01
C LYS A 99 15.85 41.70 -22.01
#